data_AF-A0AAD9NJQ9-F1
#
_entry.id   AF-A0AAD9NJQ9-F1
#
_cell.length_a   1.000
_cell.length_b   1.000
_cell.length_c   1.000
_cell.angle_alpha   90.00
_cell.angle_beta   90.00
_cell.angle_gamma   90.00
#
_symmetry.space_group_name_H-M   'P 1'
#
loop_
_entity.id
_entity.type
_entity.pdbx_description
1 polymer ?
#
loop_
_entity_poly.entity_id
_entity_poly.type
_entity_poly.pdbx_seq_one_letter_code
_entity_poly.pdbx_strand_id
1 'polypeptide(L)'
;MTSVLQTVTFVEEECNDASSASCECDSRRIGPKQDEKGAPCKRAVIVHFRSEAIRDEVFRAHINLKEHNRTHKDSQVFLNEDLMAKRAMFTFKTRQLKREKKIADCWTHAGRVLIKALNGKITEILSEKDLVY
;
A
#
# COMPACT_ATOMS: atom_id res chain seq x y z
N MET A 1 -4.47 -13.61 -18.71
CA MET A 1 -4.94 -13.51 -17.30
C MET A 1 -4.25 -12.30 -16.68
N THR A 2 -4.99 -11.21 -16.57
CA THR A 2 -4.51 -9.86 -16.26
C THR A 2 -4.30 -9.72 -14.75
N SER A 3 -3.05 -9.66 -14.28
CA SER A 3 -2.75 -9.33 -12.89
C SER A 3 -2.91 -7.83 -12.68
N VAL A 4 -4.06 -7.43 -12.15
CA VAL A 4 -4.26 -6.13 -11.53
C VAL A 4 -3.66 -6.21 -10.12
N LEU A 5 -2.51 -5.58 -9.90
CA LEU A 5 -1.93 -5.42 -8.56
C LEU A 5 -1.75 -3.93 -8.25
N GLN A 6 -2.31 -3.55 -7.10
CA GLN A 6 -2.77 -2.22 -6.75
C GLN A 6 -1.64 -1.21 -6.55
N THR A 7 -1.53 -0.36 -7.56
CA THR A 7 -0.98 0.99 -7.66
C THR A 7 -1.16 1.86 -6.41
N VAL A 8 -0.08 2.46 -5.90
CA VAL A 8 -0.13 3.63 -5.01
C VAL A 8 -0.70 4.80 -5.82
N THR A 9 -1.94 5.17 -5.51
CA THR A 9 -2.70 6.17 -6.27
C THR A 9 -2.72 7.45 -5.46
N PHE A 10 -1.85 8.40 -5.79
CA PHE A 10 -2.04 9.80 -5.42
C PHE A 10 -2.80 10.47 -6.56
N VAL A 11 -4.06 10.81 -6.30
CA VAL A 11 -4.74 11.88 -7.04
C VAL A 11 -4.44 13.14 -6.25
N GLU A 12 -3.45 13.90 -6.68
CA GLU A 12 -3.30 15.27 -6.20
C GLU A 12 -4.26 16.14 -7.02
N GLU A 13 -5.26 16.72 -6.35
CA GLU A 13 -5.69 18.07 -6.67
C GLU A 13 -4.52 19.01 -6.32
N GLU A 14 -4.32 20.03 -7.14
CA GLU A 14 -3.30 21.05 -6.93
C GLU A 14 -3.46 21.73 -5.57
N CYS A 15 -2.67 21.31 -4.57
CA CYS A 15 -2.47 22.10 -3.36
C CYS A 15 -1.28 23.03 -3.59
N ASN A 16 -1.59 24.17 -4.20
CA ASN A 16 -0.72 25.32 -4.28
C ASN A 16 -0.72 26.03 -2.92
N ASP A 17 0.05 25.55 -1.95
CA ASP A 17 0.50 26.38 -0.81
C ASP A 17 1.76 25.77 -0.17
N ALA A 18 2.87 26.48 -0.34
CA ALA A 18 4.13 26.21 0.30
C ALA A 18 4.09 26.66 1.77
N SER A 19 4.30 25.74 2.72
CA SER A 19 5.17 25.91 3.91
C SER A 19 4.77 24.97 5.05
N SER A 20 5.63 24.00 5.36
CA SER A 20 6.13 23.70 6.72
C SER A 20 6.88 22.37 6.74
N ALA A 21 8.13 22.42 7.22
CA ALA A 21 9.05 21.31 7.45
C ALA A 21 9.45 20.51 6.20
N SER A 22 10.70 20.71 5.79
CA SER A 22 11.43 19.93 4.78
C SER A 22 11.50 18.44 5.14
N CYS A 23 10.43 17.69 4.90
CA CYS A 23 10.52 16.25 4.80
C CYS A 23 11.03 15.96 3.38
N GLU A 24 12.33 15.70 3.29
CA GLU A 24 13.00 15.40 2.03
C GLU A 24 12.55 14.02 1.55
N CYS A 25 11.40 13.95 0.89
CA CYS A 25 10.88 12.74 0.26
C CYS A 25 11.10 12.83 -1.25
N ASP A 26 11.66 11.77 -1.83
CA ASP A 26 11.85 11.68 -3.28
C ASP A 26 10.62 11.00 -3.89
N SER A 27 9.98 11.68 -4.84
CA SER A 27 8.75 11.18 -5.47
C SER A 27 8.93 11.03 -6.97
N ARG A 28 8.42 9.92 -7.51
CA ARG A 28 8.46 9.65 -8.95
C ARG A 28 7.14 9.06 -9.44
N ARG A 29 6.69 9.52 -10.61
CA ARG A 29 5.49 8.99 -11.28
C ARG A 29 5.85 7.76 -12.11
N ILE A 30 5.09 6.67 -11.95
CA ILE A 30 5.27 5.39 -12.64
C ILE A 30 4.08 5.08 -13.54
N GLY A 31 4.37 4.54 -14.71
CA GLY A 31 3.39 4.16 -15.73
C GLY A 31 3.45 5.05 -16.96
N PRO A 32 2.75 4.64 -18.05
CA PRO A 32 2.68 5.42 -19.27
C PRO A 32 2.00 6.77 -19.01
N LYS A 33 2.33 7.80 -19.81
CA LYS A 33 1.73 9.14 -19.67
C LYS A 33 0.32 9.22 -20.25
N GLN A 34 0.05 8.39 -21.24
CA GLN A 34 -1.22 8.31 -21.95
C GLN A 34 -1.75 6.88 -21.84
N ASP A 35 -3.07 6.74 -21.90
CA ASP A 35 -3.71 5.45 -22.09
C ASP A 35 -3.56 4.96 -23.54
N GLU A 36 -4.08 3.77 -23.83
CA GLU A 36 -4.06 3.17 -25.17
C GLU A 36 -4.82 4.02 -26.22
N LYS A 37 -5.62 5.00 -25.79
CA LYS A 37 -6.45 5.88 -26.62
C LYS A 37 -5.87 7.30 -26.76
N GLY A 38 -4.71 7.58 -26.15
CA GLY A 38 -4.06 8.88 -26.17
C GLY A 38 -4.55 9.89 -25.12
N ALA A 39 -5.51 9.53 -24.27
CA ALA A 39 -5.97 10.36 -23.17
C ALA A 39 -4.98 10.33 -22.00
N PRO A 40 -4.81 11.44 -21.25
CA PRO A 40 -3.94 11.46 -20.08
C PRO A 40 -4.43 10.50 -19.00
N CYS A 41 -3.55 9.62 -18.51
CA CYS A 41 -3.91 8.66 -17.47
C CYS A 41 -3.31 9.05 -16.11
N LYS A 42 -4.04 8.72 -15.03
CA LYS A 42 -3.57 8.93 -13.66
C LYS A 42 -2.43 7.94 -13.38
N ARG A 43 -1.21 8.47 -13.19
CA ARG A 43 -0.01 7.66 -12.93
C ARG A 43 0.17 7.39 -11.44
N ALA A 44 0.69 6.22 -11.13
CA ALA A 44 1.12 5.88 -9.77
C ALA A 44 2.21 6.85 -9.31
N VAL A 45 2.29 7.15 -8.02
CA VAL A 45 3.44 7.86 -7.45
C VAL A 45 4.11 6.94 -6.45
N ILE A 46 5.41 6.69 -6.65
CA ILE A 46 6.25 6.08 -5.61
C ILE A 46 6.91 7.21 -4.85
N VAL A 47 6.78 7.16 -3.52
CA VAL A 47 7.39 8.10 -2.58
C VAL A 47 8.41 7.34 -1.74
N HIS A 48 9.65 7.81 -1.75
CA HIS A 48 10.71 7.33 -0.88
C HIS A 48 10.79 8.27 0.32
N PHE A 49 10.48 7.73 1.50
CA PHE A 49 10.62 8.47 2.74
C PHE A 49 12.05 8.37 3.25
N ARG A 50 12.64 9.49 3.66
CA ARG A 50 13.98 9.53 4.27
C ARG A 50 14.03 8.82 5.63
N SER A 51 12.92 8.80 6.36
CA SER A 51 12.80 8.16 7.67
C SER A 51 11.56 7.27 7.74
N GLU A 52 11.71 6.10 8.37
CA GLU A 52 10.58 5.19 8.65
C GLU A 52 9.55 5.84 9.56
N ALA A 53 9.95 6.73 10.48
CA ALA A 53 9.01 7.41 11.38
C ALA A 53 8.02 8.30 10.62
N ILE A 54 8.50 9.00 9.57
CA ILE A 54 7.67 9.84 8.70
C ILE A 54 6.71 8.96 7.89
N ARG A 55 7.21 7.85 7.34
CA ARG A 55 6.35 6.86 6.66
C ARG A 55 5.24 6.40 7.61
N ASP A 56 5.57 6.02 8.83
CA ASP A 56 4.61 5.48 9.80
C ASP A 56 3.59 6.55 10.25
N GLU A 57 3.96 7.83 10.28
CA GLU A 57 3.02 8.94 10.47
C GLU A 57 2.01 9.04 9.31
N VAL A 58 2.48 9.00 8.07
CA VAL A 58 1.62 9.01 6.88
C VAL A 58 0.69 7.80 6.85
N PHE A 59 1.20 6.61 7.16
CA PHE A 59 0.39 5.39 7.21
C PHE A 59 -0.60 5.38 8.38
N ARG A 60 -0.32 6.07 9.50
CA ARG A 60 -1.32 6.28 10.55
C ARG A 60 -2.44 7.22 10.09
N ALA A 61 -2.10 8.28 9.36
CA ALA A 61 -3.08 9.21 8.78
C ALA A 61 -3.95 8.56 7.68
N HIS A 62 -3.54 7.42 7.10
CA HIS A 62 -4.30 6.67 6.10
C HIS A 62 -5.74 6.35 6.50
N ILE A 63 -6.02 6.19 7.80
CA ILE A 63 -7.37 5.91 8.29
C ILE A 63 -8.36 7.01 7.86
N ASN A 64 -7.90 8.26 7.78
CA ASN A 64 -8.70 9.41 7.36
C ASN A 64 -9.04 9.37 5.85
N LEU A 65 -8.23 8.67 5.04
CA LEU A 65 -8.50 8.51 3.61
C LEU A 65 -9.76 7.69 3.33
N LYS A 66 -10.18 6.83 4.28
CA LYS A 66 -11.41 6.05 4.11
C LYS A 66 -12.65 6.94 4.02
N GLU A 67 -12.71 7.98 4.85
CA GLU A 67 -13.80 8.95 4.82
C GLU A 67 -13.69 9.84 3.58
N HIS A 68 -12.48 10.35 3.28
CA HIS A 68 -12.22 11.13 2.08
C HIS A 68 -12.70 10.41 0.81
N ASN A 69 -12.32 9.14 0.63
CA ASN A 69 -12.68 8.34 -0.55
C ASN A 69 -14.17 7.98 -0.62
N ARG A 70 -14.89 8.04 0.52
CA ARG A 70 -16.33 7.87 0.55
C ARG A 70 -17.05 9.11 0.02
N THR A 71 -16.55 10.29 0.37
CA THR A 71 -17.11 11.59 -0.01
C THR A 71 -16.71 11.99 -1.44
N HIS A 72 -15.45 11.79 -1.82
CA HIS A 72 -14.88 12.20 -3.11
C HIS A 72 -14.63 10.99 -4.00
N LYS A 73 -15.66 10.57 -4.75
CA LYS A 73 -15.56 9.40 -5.65
C LYS A 73 -14.63 9.64 -6.85
N ASP A 74 -14.51 10.88 -7.31
CA ASP A 74 -13.71 11.22 -8.49
C ASP A 74 -12.20 11.42 -8.16
N SER A 75 -11.90 11.61 -6.87
CA SER A 75 -10.55 11.90 -6.36
C SER A 75 -10.11 10.92 -5.27
N GLN A 76 -10.42 9.63 -5.44
CA GLN A 76 -10.01 8.61 -4.48
C GLN A 76 -8.49 8.43 -4.44
N VAL A 77 -7.95 8.36 -3.23
CA VAL A 77 -6.52 8.20 -2.97
C VAL A 77 -6.27 6.87 -2.27
N PHE A 78 -5.35 6.07 -2.79
CA PHE A 78 -5.00 4.77 -2.24
C PHE A 78 -3.52 4.74 -1.89
N LEU A 79 -3.24 4.43 -0.63
CA LEU A 79 -1.88 4.30 -0.10
C LEU A 79 -1.60 2.82 0.15
N ASN A 80 -0.58 2.28 -0.50
CA ASN A 80 -0.09 0.91 -0.29
C ASN A 80 1.43 0.95 -0.02
N GLU A 81 1.94 0.00 0.78
CA GLU A 81 3.38 -0.24 0.85
C GLU A 81 3.86 -0.92 -0.43
N ASP A 82 4.98 -0.45 -0.98
CA ASP A 82 5.69 -1.17 -2.03
C ASP A 82 6.51 -2.31 -1.41
N LEU A 83 6.16 -3.54 -1.77
CA LEU A 83 6.79 -4.74 -1.24
C LEU A 83 7.71 -5.35 -2.28
N MET A 84 8.88 -5.82 -1.84
CA MET A 84 9.71 -6.70 -2.65
C MET A 84 8.90 -7.91 -3.14
N ALA A 85 9.17 -8.37 -4.36
CA ALA A 85 8.42 -9.44 -5.03
C ALA A 85 8.17 -10.68 -4.12
N LYS A 86 9.19 -11.11 -3.36
CA LYS A 86 9.07 -12.22 -2.40
C LYS A 86 8.04 -11.94 -1.30
N ARG A 87 8.05 -10.73 -0.73
CA ARG A 87 7.11 -10.34 0.33
C ARG A 87 5.71 -10.11 -0.23
N ALA A 88 5.59 -9.55 -1.44
CA ALA A 88 4.31 -9.46 -2.15
C ALA A 88 3.68 -10.84 -2.37
N MET A 89 4.48 -11.85 -2.75
CA MET A 89 4.04 -13.24 -2.85
C MET A 89 3.57 -13.80 -1.49
N PHE A 90 4.31 -13.54 -0.40
CA PHE A 90 3.89 -13.97 0.93
C PHE A 90 2.56 -13.31 1.35
N THR A 91 2.41 -12.00 1.12
CA THR A 91 1.15 -11.28 1.37
C THR A 91 -0.01 -11.87 0.57
N PHE A 92 0.22 -12.28 -0.67
CA PHE A 92 -0.81 -12.94 -1.47
C PHE A 92 -1.23 -14.30 -0.87
N LYS A 93 -0.25 -15.14 -0.51
CA LYS A 93 -0.48 -16.46 0.11
C LYS A 93 -1.17 -16.33 1.47
N THR A 94 -0.75 -15.41 2.34
CA THR A 94 -1.41 -15.19 3.64
C THR A 94 -2.84 -14.70 3.48
N ARG A 95 -3.12 -13.82 2.50
CA ARG A 95 -4.49 -13.41 2.16
C ARG A 95 -5.34 -14.57 1.65
N GLN A 96 -4.74 -15.58 1.01
CA GLN A 96 -5.44 -16.81 0.63
C GLN A 96 -5.78 -17.64 1.88
N LEU A 97 -4.83 -17.85 2.78
CA LEU A 97 -5.06 -18.56 4.06
C LEU A 97 -6.16 -17.89 4.90
N LYS A 98 -6.22 -16.56 4.92
CA LYS A 98 -7.31 -15.81 5.58
C LYS A 98 -8.66 -16.09 4.94
N ARG A 99 -8.74 -16.12 3.60
CA ARG A 99 -9.97 -16.47 2.87
C ARG A 99 -10.42 -17.90 3.15
N GLU A 100 -9.46 -18.81 3.32
CA GLU A 100 -9.68 -20.22 3.71
C GLU A 100 -9.95 -20.39 5.22
N LYS A 101 -10.00 -19.30 6.00
CA LYS A 101 -10.22 -19.29 7.47
C LYS A 101 -9.19 -20.08 8.29
N LYS A 102 -8.01 -20.31 7.74
CA LYS A 102 -6.88 -20.97 8.43
C LYS A 102 -6.14 -20.06 9.39
N ILE A 103 -6.21 -18.75 9.14
CA ILE A 103 -5.67 -17.70 10.01
C ILE A 103 -6.77 -16.67 10.29
N ALA A 104 -6.64 -15.95 11.41
CA ALA A 104 -7.61 -14.93 11.80
C ALA A 104 -7.44 -13.64 10.99
N ASP A 105 -6.20 -13.18 10.83
CA ASP A 105 -5.94 -11.95 10.08
C ASP A 105 -4.51 -11.90 9.51
N CYS A 106 -4.26 -10.99 8.57
CA CYS A 106 -2.95 -10.71 8.01
C CYS A 106 -2.84 -9.25 7.55
N TRP A 107 -1.69 -8.62 7.79
CA TRP A 107 -1.39 -7.25 7.35
C TRP A 107 0.11 -7.07 7.13
N THR A 108 0.48 -5.91 6.58
CA THR A 108 1.87 -5.54 6.35
C THR A 108 2.24 -4.33 7.20
N HIS A 109 3.48 -4.29 7.67
CA HIS A 109 4.00 -3.17 8.45
C HIS A 109 5.51 -3.05 8.26
N ALA A 110 6.00 -1.89 7.84
CA ALA A 110 7.42 -1.66 7.56
C ALA A 110 7.98 -2.68 6.56
N GLY A 111 7.17 -3.01 5.56
CA GLY A 111 7.43 -4.05 4.59
C GLY A 111 7.40 -5.48 5.12
N ARG A 112 7.17 -5.72 6.42
CA ARG A 112 7.09 -7.08 7.01
C ARG A 112 5.68 -7.63 6.86
N VAL A 113 5.55 -8.94 6.71
CA VAL A 113 4.25 -9.60 6.59
C VAL A 113 3.91 -10.24 7.93
N LEU A 114 2.86 -9.74 8.57
CA LEU A 114 2.39 -10.19 9.88
C LEU A 114 1.09 -10.98 9.70
N ILE A 115 0.96 -12.06 10.48
CA ILE A 115 -0.27 -12.84 10.56
C ILE A 115 -0.72 -12.96 12.00
N LYS A 116 -2.03 -13.05 12.19
CA LYS A 116 -2.68 -13.41 13.44
C LYS A 116 -3.28 -14.80 13.28
N ALA A 117 -2.74 -15.76 14.01
CA ALA A 117 -3.28 -17.11 14.06
C ALA A 117 -4.62 -17.15 14.81
N LEU A 118 -5.37 -18.25 14.64
CA LEU A 118 -6.69 -18.43 15.27
C LEU A 118 -6.63 -18.43 16.80
N ASN A 119 -5.49 -18.83 17.38
CA ASN A 119 -5.22 -18.75 18.82
C ASN A 119 -4.85 -17.34 19.30
N GLY A 120 -4.92 -16.33 18.44
CA GLY A 120 -4.59 -14.94 18.76
C GLY A 120 -3.10 -14.60 18.71
N LYS A 121 -2.21 -15.58 18.50
CA LYS A 121 -0.75 -15.34 18.39
C LYS A 121 -0.44 -14.57 17.10
N ILE A 122 0.38 -13.54 17.22
CA ILE A 122 0.88 -12.75 16.08
C ILE A 122 2.29 -13.22 15.75
N THR A 123 2.54 -13.52 14.48
CA THR A 123 3.86 -13.96 13.97
C THR A 123 4.21 -13.27 12.67
N GLU A 124 5.50 -13.03 12.46
CA GLU A 124 6.06 -12.55 11.19
C GLU A 124 6.37 -13.72 10.26
N ILE A 125 6.07 -13.56 8.97
CA ILE A 125 6.41 -14.52 7.91
C ILE A 125 7.75 -14.11 7.29
N LEU A 126 8.78 -14.92 7.52
CA LEU A 126 10.11 -14.72 6.95
C LEU A 126 10.37 -15.67 5.78
N SER A 127 9.75 -16.84 5.82
CA SER A 127 9.97 -17.93 4.89
C SER A 127 8.66 -18.60 4.47
N GLU A 128 8.75 -19.41 3.41
CA GLU A 128 7.62 -20.21 2.96
C GLU A 128 7.20 -21.29 3.96
N LYS A 129 8.11 -21.73 4.84
CA LYS A 129 7.81 -22.70 5.90
C LYS A 129 6.84 -22.14 6.94
N ASP A 130 6.81 -20.82 7.10
CA ASP A 130 5.94 -20.13 8.05
C ASP A 130 4.49 -20.03 7.53
N LEU A 131 4.23 -20.42 6.28
CA LEU A 131 2.91 -20.40 5.65
C LEU A 131 2.11 -21.71 5.84
N VAL A 132 2.60 -22.64 6.66
CA VAL A 132 1.95 -23.93 6.89
C VAL A 132 0.86 -23.76 7.97
N TYR A 133 -0.41 -23.72 7.53
CA TYR A 133 -1.61 -23.64 8.35
C TYR A 133 -2.73 -24.52 7.79
#